data_AF-A0A0N4XKP0-F1
#
_entry.id   AF-A0A0N4XKP0-F1
#
_cell.length_a   1.000
_cell.length_b   1.000
_cell.length_c   1.000
_cell.angle_alpha   90.00
_cell.angle_beta   90.00
_cell.angle_gamma   90.00
#
_symmetry.space_group_name_H-M   'P 1'
#
loop_
_entity.id
_entity.type
_entity.pdbx_description
1 polymer ?
#
loop_
_entity_poly.entity_id
_entity_poly.type
_entity_poly.pdbx_seq_one_letter_code
_entity_poly.pdbx_strand_id
1 'polypeptide(L)'
;MDSTLNVQQYIQQTIQQNPADIDLILTLPPDLDDGVWKYEHLRQFCLQLNGLAFMLQEECNPETCIQMTATEQWIFLCAAHKNPKECSAIDYTRHTLDGAASLLNSNKYFPSRINIKESSLSKLGSVCRRVYRIFSHAYFHHRQLFDEFESSTHLCKR
;
A
#
# COMPACT_ATOMS: atom_id res chain seq x y z
N MET A 1 -14.58 -8.04 -28.87
CA MET A 1 -15.28 -8.29 -27.59
C MET A 1 -14.58 -7.43 -26.56
N ASP A 2 -15.03 -6.17 -26.45
CA ASP A 2 -14.50 -5.15 -25.55
C ASP A 2 -14.97 -5.43 -24.12
N SER A 3 -14.48 -6.52 -23.54
CA SER A 3 -14.56 -6.74 -22.12
C SER A 3 -13.31 -6.13 -21.51
N THR A 4 -13.29 -4.80 -21.36
CA THR A 4 -12.41 -4.15 -20.38
C THR A 4 -12.80 -4.74 -19.03
N LEU A 5 -12.19 -5.87 -18.68
CA LEU A 5 -12.32 -6.48 -17.37
C LEU A 5 -12.07 -5.37 -16.37
N ASN A 6 -12.99 -5.15 -15.44
CA ASN A 6 -12.73 -4.23 -14.35
C ASN A 6 -11.68 -4.90 -13.47
N VAL A 7 -10.41 -4.68 -13.79
CA VAL A 7 -9.24 -5.33 -13.19
C VAL A 7 -9.30 -5.23 -11.67
N GLN A 8 -9.74 -4.08 -11.16
CA GLN A 8 -9.95 -3.88 -9.73
C GLN A 8 -10.98 -4.85 -9.13
N GLN A 9 -12.13 -5.04 -9.80
CA GLN A 9 -13.14 -6.01 -9.35
C GLN A 9 -12.63 -7.44 -9.42
N TYR A 10 -11.87 -7.79 -10.46
CA TYR A 10 -11.26 -9.11 -10.57
C TYR A 10 -10.32 -9.38 -9.39
N ILE A 11 -9.39 -8.46 -9.12
CA ILE A 11 -8.47 -8.56 -7.97
C ILE A 11 -9.26 -8.71 -6.65
N GLN A 12 -10.30 -7.90 -6.45
CA GLN A 12 -11.14 -7.97 -5.25
C GLN A 12 -11.84 -9.32 -5.10
N GLN A 13 -12.38 -9.87 -6.19
CA GLN A 13 -13.03 -11.18 -6.18
C GLN A 13 -12.04 -12.29 -5.86
N THR A 14 -10.85 -12.29 -6.46
CA THR A 14 -9.81 -13.30 -6.19
C THR A 14 -9.36 -13.24 -4.74
N ILE A 15 -9.14 -12.03 -4.19
CA ILE A 15 -8.83 -11.84 -2.77
C ILE A 15 -9.96 -12.35 -1.87
N GLN A 16 -11.22 -12.06 -2.22
CA GLN A 16 -12.38 -12.48 -1.42
C GLN A 16 -12.57 -14.00 -1.43
N GLN A 17 -12.25 -14.67 -2.54
CA GLN A 17 -12.33 -16.12 -2.65
C GLN A 17 -11.34 -16.82 -1.71
N ASN A 18 -10.08 -16.40 -1.75
CA ASN A 18 -9.06 -16.92 -0.84
C ASN A 18 -7.91 -15.91 -0.67
N PRO A 19 -7.88 -15.12 0.42
CA PRO A 19 -6.82 -14.14 0.63
C PRO A 19 -5.44 -14.78 0.84
N ALA A 20 -5.39 -16.07 1.24
CA ALA A 20 -4.14 -16.79 1.45
C ALA A 20 -3.50 -17.32 0.14
N ASP A 21 -4.26 -17.37 -0.96
CA ASP A 21 -3.76 -17.82 -2.27
C ASP A 21 -3.05 -16.68 -3.02
N ILE A 22 -1.87 -16.33 -2.52
CA ILE A 22 -1.08 -15.21 -3.03
C ILE A 22 -0.66 -15.43 -4.48
N ASP A 23 -0.31 -16.66 -4.84
CA ASP A 23 0.10 -17.00 -6.20
C ASP A 23 -1.04 -16.74 -7.18
N LEU A 24 -2.26 -17.18 -6.85
CA LEU A 24 -3.44 -16.88 -7.68
C LEU A 24 -3.74 -15.39 -7.75
N ILE A 25 -3.68 -14.68 -6.62
CA ILE A 25 -3.97 -13.24 -6.55
C ILE A 25 -2.99 -12.43 -7.40
N LEU A 26 -1.71 -12.78 -7.44
CA LEU A 26 -0.67 -12.04 -8.15
C LEU A 26 -0.50 -12.47 -9.62
N THR A 27 -1.04 -13.62 -10.00
CA THR A 27 -0.94 -14.15 -11.37
C THR A 27 -1.69 -13.23 -12.33
N LEU A 28 -0.94 -12.65 -13.27
CA LEU A 28 -1.48 -11.82 -14.34
C LEU A 28 -2.42 -12.65 -15.24
N PRO A 29 -3.70 -12.24 -15.41
CA PRO A 29 -4.59 -12.88 -16.36
C PRO A 29 -4.07 -12.77 -17.80
N PRO A 30 -4.37 -13.76 -18.67
CA PRO A 30 -4.03 -13.67 -20.08
C PRO A 30 -4.67 -12.44 -20.71
N ASP A 31 -3.96 -11.82 -21.66
CA ASP A 31 -4.39 -10.64 -22.43
C ASP A 31 -4.51 -9.32 -21.63
N LEU A 32 -4.10 -9.28 -20.36
CA LEU A 32 -4.04 -8.05 -19.57
C LEU A 32 -2.66 -7.38 -19.65
N ASP A 33 -2.65 -6.05 -19.75
CA ASP A 33 -1.44 -5.25 -19.69
C ASP A 33 -0.80 -5.29 -18.29
N ASP A 34 0.50 -5.60 -18.24
CA ASP A 34 1.28 -5.68 -17.00
C ASP A 34 1.30 -4.35 -16.22
N GLY A 35 1.32 -3.22 -16.92
CA GLY A 35 1.31 -1.90 -16.30
C GLY A 35 -0.02 -1.61 -15.59
N VAL A 36 -1.14 -1.92 -16.26
CA VAL A 36 -2.49 -1.86 -15.68
C VAL A 36 -2.62 -2.78 -14.47
N TRP A 37 -2.13 -4.02 -14.57
CA TRP A 37 -2.16 -4.99 -13.48
C TRP A 37 -1.44 -4.50 -12.23
N LYS A 38 -0.19 -4.06 -12.37
CA LYS A 38 0.61 -3.50 -11.26
C LYS A 38 -0.04 -2.26 -10.64
N TYR A 39 -0.58 -1.38 -11.48
CA TYR A 39 -1.27 -0.16 -11.03
C TYR A 39 -2.51 -0.49 -10.21
N GLU A 40 -3.39 -1.37 -10.69
CA GLU A 40 -4.63 -1.71 -9.99
C GLU A 40 -4.37 -2.56 -8.74
N HIS A 41 -3.35 -3.44 -8.75
CA HIS A 41 -2.91 -4.13 -7.55
C HIS A 41 -2.45 -3.18 -6.45
N LEU A 42 -1.60 -2.20 -6.79
CA LEU A 42 -1.15 -1.21 -5.81
C LEU A 42 -2.32 -0.34 -5.32
N ARG A 43 -3.26 -0.03 -6.24
CA ARG A 43 -4.66 0.37 -6.00
C ARG A 43 -5.27 -0.29 -4.77
N GLN A 44 -5.52 -1.58 -4.95
CA GLN A 44 -6.20 -2.42 -4.00
C GLN A 44 -5.37 -2.64 -2.73
N PHE A 45 -4.05 -2.71 -2.86
CA PHE A 45 -3.12 -2.87 -1.75
C PHE A 45 -3.21 -1.69 -0.77
N CYS A 46 -3.10 -0.46 -1.28
CA CYS A 46 -3.25 0.74 -0.46
C CYS A 46 -4.64 0.83 0.18
N LEU A 47 -5.69 0.39 -0.53
CA LEU A 47 -7.04 0.34 0.02
C LEU A 47 -7.12 -0.60 1.23
N GLN A 48 -6.61 -1.83 1.12
CA GLN A 48 -6.60 -2.80 2.23
C GLN A 48 -5.69 -2.35 3.39
N LEU A 49 -4.56 -1.70 3.09
CA LEU A 49 -3.62 -1.21 4.10
C LEU A 49 -4.22 -0.13 5.01
N ASN A 50 -5.27 0.58 4.58
CA ASN A 50 -6.01 1.47 5.47
C ASN A 50 -6.62 0.73 6.67
N GLY A 51 -6.92 -0.57 6.54
CA GLY A 51 -7.38 -1.40 7.66
C GLY A 51 -6.34 -1.49 8.78
N LEU A 52 -5.07 -1.73 8.44
CA LEU A 52 -3.99 -1.72 9.43
C LEU A 52 -3.80 -0.33 10.04
N ALA A 53 -3.86 0.73 9.22
CA ALA A 53 -3.75 2.10 9.72
C ALA A 53 -4.88 2.44 10.71
N PHE A 54 -6.10 1.94 10.46
CA PHE A 54 -7.22 2.07 11.37
C PHE A 54 -6.98 1.30 12.68
N MET A 55 -6.49 0.06 12.63
CA MET A 55 -6.14 -0.69 13.85
C MET A 55 -5.05 0.01 14.66
N LEU A 56 -4.02 0.53 13.98
CA LEU A 56 -2.92 1.24 14.63
C LEU A 56 -3.37 2.50 15.35
N GLN A 57 -4.40 3.21 14.89
CA GLN A 57 -4.79 4.49 15.47
C GLN A 57 -5.20 4.41 16.95
N GLU A 58 -5.60 3.23 17.43
CA GLU A 58 -6.04 2.98 18.81
C GLU A 58 -4.84 2.92 19.78
N GLU A 59 -3.67 2.46 19.31
CA GLU A 59 -2.47 2.23 20.15
C GLU A 59 -1.26 3.10 19.78
N CYS A 60 -1.12 3.41 18.49
CA CYS A 60 -0.02 4.21 17.94
C CYS A 60 -0.40 5.70 17.97
N ASN A 61 0.25 6.45 18.84
CA ASN A 61 0.02 7.88 18.99
C ASN A 61 1.35 8.67 19.05
N PRO A 62 1.33 10.00 18.95
CA PRO A 62 2.54 10.81 18.96
C PRO A 62 3.36 10.76 20.26
N GLU A 63 2.81 10.21 21.35
CA GLU A 63 3.52 10.03 22.62
C GLU A 63 4.24 8.67 22.69
N THR A 64 3.60 7.61 22.18
CA THR A 64 4.16 6.24 22.16
C THR A 64 5.12 6.04 20.99
N CYS A 65 4.80 6.57 19.82
CA CYS A 65 5.56 6.40 18.58
C CYS A 65 5.88 7.77 17.96
N ILE A 66 6.75 8.50 18.64
CA ILE A 66 7.16 9.88 18.32
C ILE A 66 7.79 9.99 16.92
N GLN A 67 8.41 8.91 16.44
CA GLN A 67 9.10 8.85 15.15
C GLN A 67 8.71 7.58 14.40
N MET A 68 8.68 7.67 13.07
CA MET A 68 8.50 6.51 12.19
C MET A 68 9.79 5.69 12.09
N THR A 69 9.90 4.64 12.90
CA THR A 69 11.03 3.70 12.92
C THR A 69 10.53 2.26 12.75
N ALA A 70 11.43 1.37 12.34
CA ALA A 70 11.24 -0.08 12.42
C ALA A 70 12.22 -0.72 13.41
N THR A 71 13.41 -0.13 13.54
CA THR A 71 14.42 -0.49 14.54
C THR A 71 15.04 0.80 15.05
N GLU A 72 15.81 0.73 16.14
CA GLU A 72 16.49 1.90 16.72
C GLU A 72 17.58 2.51 15.82
N GLN A 73 17.96 1.83 14.73
CA GLN A 73 19.10 2.25 13.90
C GLN A 73 18.75 3.32 12.87
N TRP A 74 17.50 3.38 12.40
CA TRP A 74 17.12 4.22 11.27
C TRP A 74 15.72 4.82 11.42
N ILE A 75 15.62 6.11 11.12
CA ILE A 75 14.36 6.86 11.10
C ILE A 75 13.92 7.04 9.65
N PHE A 76 12.63 6.79 9.38
CA PHE A 76 12.02 7.05 8.10
C PHE A 76 11.51 8.48 8.02
N LEU A 77 12.17 9.32 7.22
CA LEU A 77 11.71 10.68 6.97
C LEU A 77 10.48 10.72 6.06
N CYS A 78 9.53 11.58 6.41
CA CYS A 78 8.26 11.75 5.72
C CYS A 78 8.42 12.64 4.48
N ALA A 79 8.03 12.11 3.32
CA ALA A 79 8.13 12.78 2.02
C ALA A 79 6.93 13.68 1.68
N ALA A 80 5.92 13.77 2.54
CA ALA A 80 4.74 14.63 2.32
C ALA A 80 5.06 16.13 2.52
N HIS A 81 6.25 16.45 3.02
CA HIS A 81 6.68 17.81 3.32
C HIS A 81 7.67 18.31 2.27
N LYS A 82 7.75 19.65 2.12
CA LYS A 82 8.64 20.31 1.16
C LYS A 82 10.10 19.84 1.30
N ASN A 83 10.55 19.71 2.55
CA ASN A 83 11.79 19.05 2.91
C ASN A 83 11.43 17.82 3.76
N PRO A 84 12.00 16.63 3.47
CA PRO A 84 11.75 15.45 4.29
C PRO A 84 12.04 15.73 5.76
N LYS A 85 11.08 15.41 6.63
CA LYS A 85 11.19 15.62 8.07
C LYS A 85 10.62 14.45 8.85
N GLU A 86 10.90 14.43 10.13
CA GLU A 86 10.36 13.44 11.06
C GLU A 86 8.88 13.69 11.31
N CYS A 87 8.14 12.60 11.50
CA CYS A 87 6.75 12.57 11.91
C CYS A 87 6.56 11.42 12.89
N SER A 88 5.55 11.53 13.74
CA SER A 88 5.03 10.38 14.50
C SER A 88 4.69 9.24 13.54
N ALA A 89 4.79 8.00 14.00
CA ALA A 89 4.54 6.86 13.13
C ALA A 89 3.11 6.84 12.56
N ILE A 90 2.12 7.27 13.36
CA ILE A 90 0.73 7.38 12.90
C ILE A 90 0.55 8.49 11.85
N ASP A 91 1.19 9.65 12.04
CA ASP A 91 1.12 10.73 11.05
C ASP A 91 1.87 10.36 9.77
N TYR A 92 3.02 9.69 9.89
CA TYR A 92 3.75 9.14 8.73
C TYR A 92 2.87 8.16 7.94
N THR A 93 2.17 7.27 8.64
CA THR A 93 1.27 6.28 8.05
C THR A 93 0.16 6.96 7.27
N ARG A 94 -0.52 7.94 7.90
CA ARG A 94 -1.56 8.75 7.25
C ARG A 94 -1.03 9.48 6.02
N HIS A 95 0.06 10.24 6.17
CA HIS A 95 0.70 10.97 5.07
C HIS A 95 1.12 10.06 3.91
N THR A 96 1.58 8.85 4.21
CA THR A 96 2.01 7.88 3.20
C THR A 96 0.82 7.34 2.40
N LEU A 97 -0.26 6.96 3.09
CA LEU A 97 -1.48 6.45 2.46
C LEU A 97 -2.21 7.53 1.66
N ASP A 98 -2.36 8.73 2.22
CA ASP A 98 -2.93 9.89 1.52
C ASP A 98 -2.09 10.27 0.29
N GLY A 99 -0.76 10.28 0.44
CA GLY A 99 0.17 10.54 -0.65
C GLY A 99 0.11 9.48 -1.75
N ALA A 100 -0.07 8.20 -1.39
CA ALA A 100 -0.26 7.12 -2.34
C ALA A 100 -1.59 7.27 -3.09
N ALA A 101 -2.69 7.51 -2.37
CA ALA A 101 -4.00 7.74 -2.94
C ALA A 101 -4.01 8.95 -3.88
N SER A 102 -3.42 10.07 -3.47
CA SER A 102 -3.29 11.29 -4.29
C SER A 102 -2.49 11.03 -5.57
N LEU A 103 -1.35 10.35 -5.46
CA LEU A 103 -0.51 10.01 -6.60
C LEU A 103 -1.23 9.10 -7.59
N LEU A 104 -1.82 8.00 -7.10
CA LEU A 104 -2.43 6.97 -7.95
C LEU A 104 -3.73 7.44 -8.60
N ASN A 105 -4.43 8.44 -8.03
CA ASN A 105 -5.60 9.07 -8.64
C ASN A 105 -5.27 10.37 -9.40
N SER A 106 -3.99 10.71 -9.56
CA SER A 106 -3.59 11.95 -10.23
C SER A 106 -3.64 11.80 -11.75
N ASN A 107 -4.52 12.56 -12.42
CA ASN A 107 -4.56 12.64 -13.88
C ASN A 107 -3.25 13.14 -14.52
N LYS A 108 -2.36 13.77 -13.74
CA LYS A 108 -1.03 14.19 -14.20
C LYS A 108 -0.09 12.99 -14.39
N TYR A 109 -0.11 12.05 -13.45
CA TYR A 109 0.80 10.90 -13.45
C TYR A 109 0.14 9.65 -14.03
N PHE A 110 -1.16 9.46 -13.83
CA PHE A 110 -1.96 8.35 -14.32
C PHE A 110 -3.20 8.91 -15.05
N PRO A 111 -3.03 9.46 -16.28
CA PRO A 111 -4.13 10.05 -17.05
C PRO A 111 -5.16 9.02 -17.56
N SER A 112 -4.81 7.73 -17.55
CA SER A 112 -5.67 6.63 -17.92
C SER A 112 -5.45 5.47 -16.96
N ARG A 113 -6.51 4.69 -16.72
CA ARG A 113 -6.47 3.44 -15.93
C ARG A 113 -6.31 2.18 -16.77
N ILE A 114 -6.58 2.28 -18.07
CA ILE A 114 -6.51 1.16 -19.01
C ILE A 114 -5.26 1.23 -19.91
N ASN A 115 -4.48 2.30 -19.77
CA ASN A 115 -3.23 2.49 -20.50
C ASN A 115 -2.24 3.21 -19.57
N ILE A 116 -1.36 2.43 -18.94
CA ILE A 116 -0.37 2.94 -18.00
C ILE A 116 0.95 3.18 -18.74
N LYS A 117 1.43 4.42 -18.71
CA LYS A 117 2.72 4.78 -19.31
C LYS A 117 3.87 4.19 -18.50
N GLU A 118 4.92 3.75 -19.18
CA GLU A 118 6.15 3.25 -18.56
C GLU A 118 6.75 4.25 -17.55
N SER A 119 6.73 5.55 -17.89
CA SER A 119 7.21 6.60 -17.00
C SER A 119 6.43 6.68 -15.68
N SER A 120 5.16 6.28 -15.68
CA SER A 120 4.30 6.21 -14.49
C SER A 120 4.58 4.98 -13.64
N LEU A 121 5.01 3.86 -14.23
CA LEU A 121 5.37 2.63 -13.51
C LEU A 121 6.53 2.86 -12.53
N SER A 122 7.49 3.72 -12.90
CA SER A 122 8.59 4.12 -12.01
C SER A 122 8.11 4.72 -10.67
N LYS A 123 6.90 5.31 -10.63
CA LYS A 123 6.31 5.89 -9.43
C LYS A 123 5.74 4.84 -8.48
N LEU A 124 5.28 3.70 -9.00
CA LEU A 124 4.70 2.61 -8.20
C LEU A 124 5.71 2.07 -7.19
N GLY A 125 6.96 1.82 -7.62
CA GLY A 125 8.00 1.32 -6.72
C GLY A 125 8.31 2.24 -5.54
N SER A 126 8.16 3.56 -5.70
CA SER A 126 8.31 4.53 -4.61
C SER A 126 7.17 4.42 -3.58
N VAL A 127 5.96 4.11 -4.02
CA VAL A 127 4.84 3.82 -3.11
C VAL A 127 5.10 2.50 -2.38
N CYS A 128 5.46 1.42 -3.08
CA CYS A 128 5.76 0.11 -2.48
C CYS A 128 6.77 0.21 -1.34
N ARG A 129 7.90 0.91 -1.55
CA ARG A 129 8.92 1.11 -0.51
C ARG A 129 8.41 1.89 0.71
N ARG A 130 7.46 2.81 0.53
CA ARG A 130 6.91 3.61 1.63
C ARG A 130 5.85 2.85 2.41
N VAL A 131 4.97 2.10 1.73
CA VAL A 131 3.98 1.25 2.41
C VAL A 131 4.64 0.09 3.16
N TYR A 132 5.76 -0.45 2.67
CA TYR A 132 6.56 -1.43 3.38
C TYR A 132 6.99 -0.94 4.78
N ARG A 133 7.34 0.35 4.91
CA ARG A 133 7.75 0.93 6.19
C ARG A 133 6.62 0.89 7.23
N ILE A 134 5.36 1.01 6.79
CA ILE A 134 4.19 0.88 7.66
C ILE A 134 4.13 -0.54 8.23
N PHE A 135 4.29 -1.56 7.39
CA PHE A 135 4.38 -2.94 7.87
C PHE A 135 5.56 -3.18 8.78
N SER A 136 6.75 -2.66 8.44
CA SER A 136 7.93 -2.80 9.30
C SER A 136 7.69 -2.20 10.68
N HIS A 137 7.12 -0.99 10.73
CA HIS A 137 6.78 -0.35 11.99
C HIS A 137 5.77 -1.18 12.80
N ALA A 138 4.67 -1.60 12.18
CA ALA A 138 3.66 -2.44 12.82
C ALA A 138 4.26 -3.76 13.33
N TYR A 139 5.10 -4.43 12.54
CA TYR A 139 5.76 -5.68 12.90
C TYR A 139 6.61 -5.56 14.17
N PHE A 140 7.43 -4.49 14.29
CA PHE A 140 8.39 -4.33 15.37
C PHE A 140 7.82 -3.63 16.61
N HIS A 141 6.84 -2.75 16.45
CA HIS A 141 6.31 -1.93 17.55
C HIS A 141 4.87 -2.30 17.96
N HIS A 142 4.07 -2.86 17.05
CA HIS A 142 2.67 -3.22 17.27
C HIS A 142 2.40 -4.66 16.83
N ARG A 143 3.22 -5.59 17.34
CA ARG A 143 3.30 -6.97 16.85
C ARG A 143 1.95 -7.69 16.83
N GLN A 144 1.17 -7.53 17.89
CA GLN A 144 -0.15 -8.17 18.00
C GLN A 144 -1.11 -7.70 16.91
N LEU A 145 -1.20 -6.38 16.67
CA LEU A 145 -2.03 -5.81 15.61
C LEU A 145 -1.55 -6.25 14.22
N PHE A 146 -0.23 -6.31 14.00
CA PHE A 146 0.34 -6.82 12.75
C PHE A 146 -0.07 -8.29 12.52
N ASP A 147 0.10 -9.15 13.52
CA ASP A 147 -0.23 -10.58 13.40
C ASP A 147 -1.73 -10.79 13.18
N GLU A 148 -2.60 -10.04 13.88
CA GLU A 148 -4.05 -10.09 13.71
C GLU A 148 -4.44 -9.67 12.28
N PHE A 149 -3.92 -8.54 11.80
CA PHE A 149 -4.18 -8.05 10.46
C PHE A 149 -3.65 -9.00 9.38
N GLU A 150 -2.44 -9.53 9.55
CA GLU A 150 -1.82 -10.42 8.56
C GLU A 150 -2.48 -11.79 8.53
N SER A 151 -2.93 -12.32 9.67
CA SER A 151 -3.60 -13.63 9.74
C SER A 151 -4.92 -13.66 8.96
N SER A 152 -5.58 -12.51 8.83
CA SER A 152 -6.83 -12.38 8.09
C SER A 152 -6.62 -11.94 6.64
N THR A 153 -5.68 -11.02 6.39
CA THR A 153 -5.56 -10.37 5.07
C THR A 153 -4.44 -10.89 4.19
N HIS A 154 -3.38 -11.48 4.77
CA HIS A 154 -2.15 -11.91 4.09
C HIS A 154 -1.50 -10.79 3.25
N LEU A 155 -1.78 -9.53 3.61
CA LEU A 155 -1.47 -8.37 2.79
C LEU A 155 0.03 -8.07 2.75
N CYS A 156 0.75 -8.24 3.86
CA CYS A 156 2.19 -8.00 3.91
C CYS A 156 2.97 -9.08 3.14
N LYS A 157 2.48 -10.32 3.15
CA LYS A 157 3.11 -11.44 2.45
C LYS A 157 2.92 -11.37 0.93
N ARG A 158 1.87 -10.70 0.46
CA ARG A 158 1.55 -10.48 -0.95
C ARG A 158 2.40 -9.38 -1.57
#